data_AF-A0A529N8U6-F1
#
_entry.id   AF-A0A529N8U6-F1
#
_cell.length_a   1.000
_cell.length_b   1.000
_cell.length_c   1.000
_cell.angle_alpha   90.00
_cell.angle_beta   90.00
_cell.angle_gamma   90.00
#
_symmetry.space_group_name_H-M   'P 1'
#
loop_
_entity.id
_entity.type
_entity.pdbx_description
1 polymer ?
#
loop_
_entity_poly.entity_id
_entity_poly.type
_entity_poly.pdbx_seq_one_letter_code
_entity_poly.pdbx_strand_id
1 'polypeptide(L)'
;TATDSDAAAQRAVTQPDSYDIADIEYWIAKKVYPTGVMQPMDVKKLKYYDKIVPLFITGKLTPDSVIAQGTAPHTVGFVEAQDSKAFAKEPTQWMTMVPTIYNADTLGIRPDLVGRDITTWADIMDPAFKGKAAILNIPSIGIMDAAMIMEA
;
A
#
# COMPACT_ATOMS: atom_id res chain seq x y z
N THR A 1 17.93 -2.69 -10.05
CA THR A 1 16.87 -2.66 -9.03
C THR A 1 16.30 -1.26 -8.99
N ALA A 2 14.97 -1.09 -9.01
CA ALA A 2 14.37 0.22 -8.77
C ALA A 2 14.54 0.56 -7.28
N THR A 3 14.92 1.79 -6.96
CA THR A 3 15.29 2.19 -5.59
C THR A 3 14.18 2.91 -4.84
N ASP A 4 13.08 3.22 -5.52
CA ASP A 4 11.90 3.90 -4.98
C ASP A 4 10.64 3.42 -5.72
N SER A 5 9.48 3.73 -5.12
CA SER A 5 8.16 3.27 -5.58
C SER A 5 7.80 3.81 -6.97
N ASP A 6 8.18 5.04 -7.31
CA ASP A 6 7.85 5.65 -8.60
C ASP A 6 8.67 5.00 -9.74
N ALA A 7 9.96 4.78 -9.51
CA ALA A 7 10.82 4.05 -10.43
C ALA A 7 10.35 2.58 -10.60
N ALA A 8 9.87 1.95 -9.52
CA ALA A 8 9.31 0.60 -9.58
C ALA A 8 8.05 0.56 -10.45
N ALA A 9 7.12 1.50 -10.25
CA ALA A 9 5.92 1.63 -11.08
C ALA A 9 6.26 1.88 -12.56
N GLN A 10 7.18 2.81 -12.84
CA GLN A 10 7.62 3.12 -14.20
C GLN A 10 8.23 1.89 -14.87
N ARG A 11 9.11 1.17 -14.18
CA ARG A 11 9.76 -0.02 -14.73
C ARG A 11 8.76 -1.15 -14.96
N ALA A 12 7.82 -1.36 -14.04
CA ALA A 12 6.76 -2.35 -14.22
C ALA A 12 5.97 -2.09 -15.51
N VAL A 13 5.61 -0.83 -15.79
CA VAL A 13 4.86 -0.51 -17.01
C VAL A 13 5.71 -0.57 -18.28
N THR A 14 6.94 -0.05 -18.24
CA THR A 14 7.74 0.22 -19.46
C THR A 14 8.70 -0.90 -19.85
N GLN A 15 9.01 -1.83 -18.94
CA GLN A 15 9.96 -2.92 -19.17
C GLN A 15 9.40 -4.26 -18.68
N PRO A 16 8.21 -4.69 -19.15
CA PRO A 16 7.52 -5.87 -18.64
C PRO A 16 8.32 -7.17 -18.85
N ASP A 17 9.16 -7.24 -19.88
CA ASP A 17 9.99 -8.42 -20.17
C ASP A 17 11.25 -8.49 -19.30
N SER A 18 11.45 -7.55 -18.36
CA SER A 18 12.66 -7.46 -17.53
C SER A 18 12.52 -8.04 -16.12
N TYR A 19 11.36 -8.61 -15.79
CA TYR A 19 11.06 -9.22 -14.49
C TYR A 19 9.95 -10.27 -14.62
N ASP A 20 9.96 -11.27 -13.74
CA ASP A 20 8.86 -12.24 -13.63
C ASP A 20 7.81 -11.82 -12.58
N ILE A 21 8.28 -11.23 -11.49
CA ILE A 21 7.47 -10.79 -10.34
C ILE A 21 7.84 -9.35 -10.03
N ALA A 22 6.85 -8.46 -10.09
CA ALA A 22 6.97 -7.09 -9.62
C ALA A 22 6.57 -7.03 -8.15
N ASP A 23 7.52 -6.67 -7.28
CA ASP A 23 7.22 -6.29 -5.90
C ASP A 23 6.82 -4.81 -5.89
N ILE A 24 5.52 -4.56 -5.78
CA ILE A 24 4.90 -3.23 -5.84
C ILE A 24 3.78 -3.11 -4.82
N GLU A 25 3.56 -1.88 -4.35
CA GLU A 25 2.51 -1.56 -3.40
C GLU A 25 1.11 -1.58 -4.05
N TYR A 26 0.07 -1.81 -3.26
CA TYR A 26 -1.32 -1.89 -3.76
C TYR A 26 -1.80 -0.61 -4.45
N TRP A 27 -1.30 0.57 -4.05
CA TRP A 27 -1.62 1.83 -4.74
C TRP A 27 -0.96 1.93 -6.12
N ILE A 28 0.17 1.24 -6.34
CA ILE A 28 0.81 1.11 -7.66
C ILE A 28 0.02 0.12 -8.51
N ALA A 29 -0.46 -0.98 -7.93
CA ALA A 29 -1.24 -1.99 -8.64
C ALA A 29 -2.44 -1.38 -9.38
N LYS A 30 -3.11 -0.40 -8.74
CA LYS A 30 -4.21 0.38 -9.35
C LYS A 30 -3.82 1.03 -10.70
N LYS A 31 -2.56 1.42 -10.85
CA LYS A 31 -2.00 2.07 -12.05
C LYS A 31 -1.42 1.04 -13.03
N VAL A 32 -0.71 0.04 -12.52
CA VAL A 32 0.04 -0.93 -13.34
C VAL A 32 -0.88 -1.99 -13.94
N TYR A 33 -1.78 -2.58 -13.16
CA TYR A 33 -2.58 -3.71 -13.62
C TYR A 33 -3.42 -3.40 -14.88
N PRO A 34 -4.13 -2.24 -14.98
CA PRO A 34 -4.92 -1.92 -16.18
C PRO A 34 -4.09 -1.75 -17.47
N THR A 35 -2.77 -1.58 -17.37
CA THR A 35 -1.90 -1.53 -18.57
C THR A 35 -1.84 -2.90 -19.28
N GLY A 36 -2.06 -3.99 -18.55
CA GLY A 36 -2.02 -5.37 -19.07
C GLY A 36 -0.65 -6.03 -19.01
N VAL A 37 0.31 -5.44 -18.28
CA VAL A 37 1.64 -6.04 -18.05
C VAL A 37 1.65 -7.07 -16.91
N MET A 38 0.59 -7.12 -16.11
CA MET A 38 0.39 -8.09 -15.04
C MET A 38 -0.71 -9.07 -15.43
N GLN A 39 -0.64 -10.30 -14.90
CA GLN A 39 -1.68 -11.31 -15.03
C GLN A 39 -2.25 -11.68 -13.66
N PRO A 40 -3.56 -11.93 -13.54
CA PRO A 40 -4.14 -12.39 -12.28
C PRO A 40 -3.80 -13.85 -12.02
N MET A 41 -3.76 -14.22 -10.75
CA MET A 41 -3.49 -15.58 -10.27
C MET A 41 -4.80 -16.28 -9.89
N ASP A 42 -4.92 -17.55 -10.29
CA ASP A 42 -5.98 -18.43 -9.82
C ASP A 42 -5.74 -18.78 -8.34
N VAL A 43 -6.60 -18.27 -7.45
CA VAL A 43 -6.49 -18.50 -6.00
C VAL A 43 -6.51 -19.98 -5.62
N LYS A 44 -7.13 -20.85 -6.44
CA LYS A 44 -7.15 -22.30 -6.20
C LYS A 44 -5.77 -22.94 -6.33
N LYS A 45 -4.83 -22.28 -7.00
CA LYS A 45 -3.44 -22.72 -7.13
C LYS A 45 -2.54 -22.18 -6.02
N LEU A 46 -3.03 -21.25 -5.20
CA LEU A 46 -2.29 -20.65 -4.10
C LEU A 46 -2.51 -21.47 -2.81
N LYS A 47 -1.54 -22.33 -2.48
CA LYS A 47 -1.60 -23.26 -1.33
C LYS A 47 -1.99 -22.60 0.00
N TYR A 48 -1.58 -21.35 0.22
CA TYR A 48 -1.81 -20.61 1.47
C TYR A 48 -2.80 -19.46 1.31
N TYR A 49 -3.66 -19.48 0.29
CA TYR A 49 -4.66 -18.44 0.08
C TYR A 49 -5.53 -18.21 1.32
N ASP A 50 -6.03 -19.28 1.94
CA ASP A 50 -6.86 -19.21 3.15
C ASP A 50 -6.10 -18.73 4.40
N LYS A 51 -4.79 -18.47 4.28
CA LYS A 51 -3.95 -17.90 5.35
C LYS A 51 -3.70 -16.40 5.15
N ILE A 52 -4.13 -15.83 4.03
CA ILE A 52 -4.03 -14.39 3.79
C ILE A 52 -4.92 -13.66 4.80
N VAL A 53 -4.35 -12.62 5.43
CA VAL A 53 -5.07 -11.81 6.41
C VAL A 53 -6.31 -11.16 5.76
N PRO A 54 -7.49 -11.19 6.41
CA PRO A 54 -8.75 -10.69 5.82
C PRO A 54 -8.70 -9.24 5.34
N LEU A 55 -7.77 -8.42 5.85
CA LEU A 55 -7.54 -7.05 5.43
C LEU A 55 -7.31 -6.93 3.92
N PHE A 56 -6.58 -7.87 3.31
CA PHE A 56 -6.29 -7.87 1.88
C PHE A 56 -7.43 -8.41 1.01
N ILE A 57 -8.36 -9.16 1.62
CA ILE A 57 -9.45 -9.82 0.91
C ILE A 57 -10.73 -8.99 1.00
N THR A 58 -11.07 -8.56 2.20
CA THR A 58 -12.36 -7.90 2.55
C THR A 58 -12.19 -6.45 2.99
N GLY A 59 -10.95 -5.97 3.14
CA GLY A 59 -10.67 -4.64 3.68
C GLY A 59 -10.81 -4.52 5.19
N LYS A 60 -11.19 -5.61 5.88
CA LYS A 60 -11.46 -5.61 7.31
C LYS A 60 -10.37 -6.34 8.09
N LEU A 61 -9.87 -5.72 9.15
CA LEU A 61 -8.92 -6.35 10.07
C LEU A 61 -9.62 -7.38 10.98
N THR A 62 -10.80 -7.02 11.49
CA THR A 62 -11.72 -7.88 12.27
C THR A 62 -13.10 -7.84 11.62
N PRO A 63 -14.01 -8.80 11.90
CA PRO A 63 -15.35 -8.83 11.28
C PRO A 63 -16.15 -7.52 11.45
N ASP A 64 -16.01 -6.89 12.61
CA ASP A 64 -16.69 -5.65 12.99
C ASP A 64 -15.91 -4.38 12.60
N SER A 65 -14.73 -4.53 11.99
CA SER A 65 -13.96 -3.38 11.51
C SER A 65 -14.71 -2.64 10.41
N VAL A 66 -14.67 -1.31 10.49
CA VAL A 66 -15.05 -0.43 9.38
C VAL A 66 -13.90 -0.36 8.37
N ILE A 67 -14.24 -0.25 7.10
CA ILE A 67 -13.23 -0.01 6.06
C ILE A 67 -12.69 1.42 6.28
N ALA A 68 -11.39 1.52 6.51
CA ALA A 68 -10.71 2.79 6.75
C ALA A 68 -10.62 3.64 5.48
N GLN A 69 -10.34 4.93 5.68
CA GLN A 69 -10.06 5.87 4.60
C GLN A 69 -8.71 5.56 3.93
N GLY A 70 -8.50 6.09 2.73
CA GLY A 70 -7.25 5.93 1.98
C GLY A 70 -7.30 4.80 0.93
N THR A 71 -6.12 4.31 0.55
CA THR A 71 -6.02 3.26 -0.48
C THR A 71 -6.18 1.89 0.16
N ALA A 72 -7.36 1.29 0.04
CA ALA A 72 -7.63 -0.02 0.61
C ALA A 72 -7.25 -1.15 -0.37
N PRO A 73 -6.39 -2.11 0.03
CA PRO A 73 -5.84 -3.11 -0.88
C PRO A 73 -6.90 -4.03 -1.50
N HIS A 74 -7.97 -4.32 -0.76
CA HIS A 74 -9.08 -5.16 -1.25
C HIS A 74 -9.76 -4.61 -2.51
N THR A 75 -9.73 -3.28 -2.73
CA THR A 75 -10.36 -2.64 -3.91
C THR A 75 -9.63 -2.89 -5.23
N VAL A 76 -8.41 -3.42 -5.16
CA VAL A 76 -7.60 -3.79 -6.33
C VAL A 76 -7.12 -5.24 -6.25
N GLY A 77 -7.55 -6.00 -5.23
CA GLY A 77 -7.05 -7.35 -4.95
C GLY A 77 -7.56 -8.40 -5.93
N PHE A 78 -8.68 -8.15 -6.61
CA PHE A 78 -9.33 -9.10 -7.50
C PHE A 78 -9.77 -8.46 -8.82
N VAL A 79 -9.91 -9.29 -9.85
CA VAL A 79 -10.49 -8.92 -11.15
C VAL A 79 -11.67 -9.80 -11.52
N GLU A 80 -12.49 -9.31 -12.45
CA GLU A 80 -13.75 -9.96 -12.81
C GLU A 80 -13.55 -11.34 -13.48
N ALA A 81 -12.48 -11.50 -14.26
CA ALA A 81 -12.15 -12.71 -15.01
C ALA A 81 -10.63 -12.80 -15.26
N GLN A 82 -10.16 -13.96 -15.71
CA GLN A 82 -8.74 -14.23 -15.96
C GLN A 82 -8.09 -13.24 -16.94
N ASP A 83 -8.85 -12.79 -17.94
CA ASP A 83 -8.45 -11.87 -18.99
C ASP A 83 -8.93 -10.43 -18.74
N SER A 84 -9.57 -10.17 -17.60
CA SER A 84 -10.11 -8.84 -17.28
C SER A 84 -9.02 -7.89 -16.79
N LYS A 85 -9.08 -6.66 -17.30
CA LYS A 85 -8.33 -5.50 -16.81
C LYS A 85 -9.11 -4.69 -15.76
N ALA A 86 -10.37 -5.05 -15.49
CA ALA A 86 -11.22 -4.38 -14.53
C ALA A 86 -11.11 -5.04 -13.16
N PHE A 87 -10.89 -4.22 -12.13
CA PHE A 87 -10.93 -4.67 -10.75
C PHE A 87 -12.37 -5.06 -10.37
N ALA A 88 -12.51 -6.19 -9.69
CA ALA A 88 -13.77 -6.64 -9.15
C ALA A 88 -14.12 -5.86 -7.88
N LYS A 89 -15.42 -5.70 -7.62
CA LYS A 89 -15.92 -5.06 -6.39
C LYS A 89 -15.90 -6.01 -5.18
N GLU A 90 -15.85 -7.31 -5.44
CA GLU A 90 -15.88 -8.38 -4.44
C GLU A 90 -14.81 -9.43 -4.77
N PRO A 91 -14.39 -10.26 -3.79
CA PRO A 91 -13.44 -11.34 -4.03
C PRO A 91 -13.88 -12.29 -5.15
N THR A 92 -12.96 -12.59 -6.06
CA THR A 92 -13.16 -13.56 -7.15
C THR A 92 -12.09 -14.65 -7.10
N GLN A 93 -12.12 -15.57 -8.06
CA GLN A 93 -11.05 -16.56 -8.23
C GLN A 93 -9.72 -15.94 -8.69
N TRP A 94 -9.73 -14.69 -9.17
CA TRP A 94 -8.63 -14.07 -9.90
C TRP A 94 -8.00 -12.95 -9.08
N MET A 95 -6.95 -13.27 -8.34
CA MET A 95 -6.25 -12.35 -7.45
C MET A 95 -5.13 -11.61 -8.19
N THR A 96 -5.01 -10.30 -8.00
CA THR A 96 -4.04 -9.46 -8.72
C THR A 96 -2.63 -9.55 -8.14
N MET A 97 -2.53 -9.66 -6.81
CA MET A 97 -1.26 -9.69 -6.08
C MET A 97 -1.36 -10.59 -4.84
N VAL A 98 -0.27 -11.27 -4.48
CA VAL A 98 -0.17 -11.99 -3.20
C VAL A 98 0.47 -11.04 -2.16
N PRO A 99 -0.19 -10.73 -1.04
CA PRO A 99 0.40 -9.89 -0.01
C PRO A 99 1.58 -10.59 0.67
N THR A 100 2.68 -9.85 0.83
CA THR A 100 3.90 -10.31 1.51
C THR A 100 4.02 -9.72 2.91
N ILE A 101 3.76 -8.41 3.04
CA ILE A 101 3.84 -7.64 4.29
C ILE A 101 2.73 -6.60 4.37
N TYR A 102 2.35 -6.24 5.59
CA TYR A 102 1.65 -4.99 5.93
C TYR A 102 2.24 -4.44 7.22
N ASN A 103 2.18 -3.11 7.35
CA ASN A 103 2.68 -2.39 8.51
C ASN A 103 1.78 -1.19 8.78
N ALA A 104 1.98 -0.57 9.94
CA ALA A 104 1.46 0.75 10.25
C ALA A 104 2.64 1.72 10.29
N ASP A 105 2.55 2.81 9.54
CA ASP A 105 3.54 3.88 9.60
C ASP A 105 3.28 4.75 10.82
N THR A 106 4.37 5.18 11.45
CA THR A 106 4.36 6.09 12.60
C THR A 106 5.58 7.00 12.53
N LEU A 107 5.58 8.05 13.36
CA LEU A 107 6.71 8.95 13.47
C LEU A 107 7.98 8.21 13.93
N GLY A 108 9.04 8.33 13.13
CA GLY A 108 10.39 7.95 13.53
C GLY A 108 10.96 9.00 14.49
N ILE A 109 11.18 8.62 15.75
CA ILE A 109 11.53 9.55 16.83
C ILE A 109 12.96 9.25 17.32
N ARG A 110 13.67 10.30 17.77
CA ARG A 110 14.91 10.20 18.54
C ARG A 110 14.64 10.61 19.99
N PRO A 111 14.13 9.70 20.86
CA PRO A 111 13.71 10.07 22.22
C PRO A 111 14.85 10.68 23.04
N ASP A 112 16.09 10.27 22.76
CA ASP A 112 17.31 10.77 23.36
C ASP A 112 17.62 12.24 23.00
N LEU A 113 17.05 12.77 21.91
CA LEU A 113 17.23 14.15 21.47
C LEU A 113 15.98 15.02 21.66
N VAL A 114 14.80 14.41 21.66
CA VAL A 114 13.52 15.13 21.74
C VAL A 114 13.26 15.66 23.15
N GLY A 115 13.65 14.91 24.20
CA GLY A 115 13.55 15.35 25.60
C GLY A 115 12.11 15.44 26.15
N ARG A 116 11.12 15.00 25.38
CA ARG A 116 9.71 14.85 25.77
C ARG A 116 9.07 13.71 24.98
N ASP A 117 7.89 13.27 25.41
CA ASP A 117 7.12 12.30 24.65
C ASP A 117 6.48 12.96 23.41
N ILE A 118 6.40 12.18 22.33
CA ILE A 118 5.66 12.50 21.10
C ILE A 118 4.38 11.67 21.13
N THR A 119 3.23 12.33 21.14
CA THR A 119 1.94 11.68 21.38
C THR A 119 0.93 11.93 20.28
N THR A 120 1.18 12.90 19.40
CA THR A 120 0.34 13.26 18.26
C THR A 120 1.18 13.51 17.00
N TRP A 121 0.59 13.30 15.83
CA TRP A 121 1.23 13.68 14.55
C TRP A 121 1.50 15.18 14.47
N ALA A 122 0.68 16.02 15.12
CA ALA A 122 0.85 17.47 15.16
C ALA A 122 2.17 17.90 15.83
N ASP A 123 2.77 17.06 16.67
CA ASP A 123 4.04 17.35 17.35
C ASP A 123 5.19 17.61 16.37
N ILE A 124 5.14 17.04 15.16
CA ILE A 124 6.16 17.24 14.13
C ILE A 124 6.30 18.73 13.72
N MET A 125 5.23 19.51 13.92
CA MET A 125 5.17 20.94 13.58
C MET A 125 5.69 21.86 14.70
N ASP A 126 6.15 21.29 15.82
CA ASP A 126 6.77 22.04 16.91
C ASP A 126 7.96 22.88 16.36
N PRO A 127 8.02 24.19 16.63
CA PRO A 127 9.14 25.04 16.20
C PRO A 127 10.52 24.50 16.58
N ALA A 128 10.63 23.69 17.65
CA ALA A 128 11.88 23.03 18.05
C ALA A 128 12.44 22.07 16.98
N PHE A 129 11.57 21.53 16.12
CA PHE A 129 11.91 20.61 15.03
C PHE A 129 12.09 21.30 13.67
N LYS A 130 12.09 22.64 13.60
CA LYS A 130 12.33 23.37 12.36
C LYS A 130 13.65 22.93 11.70
N GLY A 131 13.55 22.35 10.49
CA GLY A 131 14.70 21.82 9.75
C GLY A 131 15.23 20.47 10.24
N LYS A 132 14.50 19.79 11.14
CA LYS A 132 14.88 18.51 11.76
C LYS A 132 13.79 17.43 11.63
N ALA A 133 12.65 17.77 11.06
CA ALA A 133 11.58 16.85 10.76
C ALA A 133 11.38 16.72 9.24
N ALA A 134 10.86 15.57 8.81
CA ALA A 134 10.54 15.26 7.43
C ALA A 134 9.30 14.36 7.38
N ILE A 135 8.59 14.42 6.25
CA ILE A 135 7.54 13.48 5.86
C ILE A 135 8.01 12.70 4.62
N LEU A 136 7.29 11.64 4.26
CA LEU A 136 7.70 10.79 3.14
C LEU A 136 7.61 11.52 1.79
N ASN A 137 8.65 11.37 0.96
CA ASN A 137 8.68 11.86 -0.43
C ASN A 137 8.06 10.87 -1.41
N ILE A 138 6.94 10.25 -1.02
CA ILE A 138 6.11 9.39 -1.87
C ILE A 138 4.75 10.07 -1.92
N PRO A 139 4.31 10.64 -3.06
CA PRO A 139 3.13 11.52 -3.08
C PRO A 139 1.87 10.90 -2.49
N SER A 140 1.64 9.59 -2.67
CA SER A 140 0.49 8.88 -2.11
C SER A 140 0.58 8.67 -0.60
N ILE A 141 1.76 8.72 0.01
CA ILE A 141 1.98 8.49 1.45
C ILE A 141 2.24 9.81 2.18
N GLY A 142 3.13 10.67 1.67
CA GLY A 142 3.44 11.95 2.30
C GLY A 142 2.22 12.88 2.42
N ILE A 143 1.24 12.74 1.52
CA ILE A 143 -0.04 13.46 1.67
C ILE A 143 -0.87 12.93 2.86
N MET A 144 -0.79 11.63 3.15
CA MET A 144 -1.43 11.05 4.34
C MET A 144 -0.70 11.51 5.60
N ASP A 145 0.64 11.55 5.61
CA ASP A 145 1.41 12.13 6.72
C ASP A 145 0.96 13.57 7.00
N ALA A 146 0.87 14.40 5.95
CA ALA A 146 0.39 15.78 6.05
C ALA A 146 -1.05 15.87 6.56
N ALA A 147 -1.95 14.98 6.10
CA ALA A 147 -3.32 14.93 6.59
C ALA A 147 -3.37 14.56 8.08
N MET A 148 -2.61 13.55 8.51
CA MET A 148 -2.52 13.14 9.92
C MET A 148 -2.01 14.28 10.81
N ILE A 149 -1.06 15.09 10.33
CA ILE A 149 -0.58 16.28 11.05
C ILE A 149 -1.70 17.32 11.24
N MET A 150 -2.53 17.52 10.22
CA MET A 150 -3.60 18.53 10.22
C MET A 150 -4.86 18.09 10.97
N GLU A 151 -5.12 16.78 11.06
CA GLU A 151 -6.27 16.21 11.78
C GLU A 151 -6.06 16.05 13.28
N ALA A 152 -4.79 16.05 13.73
CA ALA A 152 -4.42 15.65 15.08
C ALA A 152 -4.36 16.78 16.13
#